data_AF-A0A498SR67-F1
#
_entry.id   AF-A0A498SR67-F1
#
_cell.length_a   1.000
_cell.length_b   1.000
_cell.length_c   1.000
_cell.angle_alpha   90.00
_cell.angle_beta   90.00
_cell.angle_gamma   90.00
#
_symmetry.space_group_name_H-M   'P 1'
#
loop_
_entity.id
_entity.type
_entity.pdbx_description
1 polymer ?
#
loop_
_entity_poly.entity_id
_entity_poly.type
_entity_poly.pdbx_seq_one_letter_code
_entity_poly.pdbx_strand_id
1 'polypeptide(L)'
;MYSSLFEKAKIQCIRTNFTVNVYETNARIALEQGDREEFNQCQSQLKLLYKELPDSPNCHEFTSYRLLYYISVANTIDQTTLLSELDEKARKDPCLMFSLKTREAWALGNHVKLFRLYQEAPRMASYVMDLFLERERKAALNACLKSFRPTISVKLLASRLGLEESKLCEWLATFGITADDGKIDCRTHSNLVLV
;
A
#
# COMPACT_ATOMS: atom_id res chain seq x y z
N MET A 1 15.89 -20.30 -22.84
CA MET A 1 15.17 -19.93 -24.08
C MET A 1 14.11 -18.83 -23.84
N TYR A 2 13.42 -18.80 -22.70
CA TYR A 2 12.55 -17.66 -22.33
C TYR A 2 13.32 -16.37 -22.04
N SER A 3 14.46 -16.44 -21.35
CA SER A 3 15.28 -15.26 -21.03
C SER A 3 15.77 -14.48 -22.26
N SER A 4 16.03 -15.17 -23.38
CA SER A 4 16.45 -14.52 -24.64
C SER A 4 15.31 -13.81 -25.39
N LEU A 5 14.05 -14.17 -25.12
CA LEU A 5 12.89 -13.48 -25.68
C LEU A 5 12.61 -12.17 -24.92
N PHE A 6 12.77 -12.18 -23.59
CA PHE A 6 12.69 -10.98 -22.74
C PHE A 6 13.78 -9.95 -23.08
N GLU A 7 15.01 -10.41 -23.29
CA GLU A 7 16.12 -9.56 -23.77
C GLU A 7 15.85 -9.00 -25.17
N LYS A 8 15.33 -9.82 -26.10
CA LYS A 8 15.02 -9.37 -27.47
C LYS A 8 13.85 -8.40 -27.55
N ALA A 9 12.84 -8.51 -26.67
CA ALA A 9 11.73 -7.56 -26.59
C ALA A 9 12.17 -6.18 -26.09
N LYS A 10 13.20 -6.10 -25.23
CA LYS A 10 13.83 -4.82 -24.84
C LYS A 10 14.57 -4.15 -26.00
N ILE A 11 15.08 -4.93 -26.96
CA ILE A 11 15.93 -4.46 -28.06
C ILE A 11 15.13 -3.97 -29.28
N GLN A 12 13.86 -4.38 -29.42
CA GLN A 12 12.98 -3.87 -30.46
C GLN A 12 11.98 -2.88 -29.86
N CYS A 13 12.02 -1.64 -30.33
CA CYS A 13 11.16 -0.52 -29.94
C CYS A 13 9.71 -0.73 -30.40
N ILE A 14 9.11 -1.87 -30.06
CA ILE A 14 7.75 -2.27 -30.40
C ILE A 14 6.90 -1.91 -29.20
N ARG A 15 6.52 -0.63 -29.09
CA ARG A 15 5.54 -0.12 -28.13
C ARG A 15 4.15 -0.62 -28.53
N THR A 16 3.85 -1.85 -28.14
CA THR A 16 2.59 -2.53 -28.48
C THR A 16 1.86 -2.96 -27.22
N ASN A 17 0.59 -3.31 -27.40
CA ASN A 17 -0.22 -3.94 -26.36
C ASN A 17 0.43 -5.20 -25.78
N PHE A 18 1.27 -5.90 -26.55
CA PHE A 18 2.06 -7.03 -26.04
C PHE A 18 3.08 -6.58 -24.99
N THR A 19 3.84 -5.53 -25.28
CA THR A 19 4.84 -4.97 -24.35
C THR A 19 4.19 -4.47 -23.06
N VAL A 20 3.03 -3.81 -23.18
CA VAL A 20 2.21 -3.42 -22.01
C VAL A 20 1.88 -4.66 -21.18
N ASN A 21 1.32 -5.71 -21.79
CA ASN A 21 0.96 -6.94 -21.09
C ASN A 21 2.16 -7.60 -20.38
N VAL A 22 3.34 -7.63 -21.01
CA VAL A 22 4.57 -8.16 -20.40
C VAL A 22 4.92 -7.38 -19.13
N TYR A 23 4.95 -6.05 -19.18
CA TYR A 23 5.26 -5.24 -18.00
C TYR A 23 4.19 -5.33 -16.92
N GLU A 24 2.91 -5.39 -17.30
CA GLU A 24 1.82 -5.59 -16.34
C GLU A 24 1.94 -6.94 -15.63
N THR A 25 2.26 -8.01 -16.37
CA THR A 25 2.44 -9.35 -15.82
C THR A 25 3.65 -9.40 -14.89
N ASN A 26 4.78 -8.85 -15.32
CA ASN A 26 5.99 -8.79 -14.49
C ASN A 26 5.76 -7.98 -13.21
N ALA A 27 5.04 -6.86 -13.30
CA ALA A 27 4.70 -6.06 -12.13
C ALA A 27 3.84 -6.85 -11.13
N ARG A 28 2.90 -7.67 -11.58
CA ARG A 28 2.08 -8.53 -10.71
C ARG A 28 2.94 -9.61 -10.04
N ILE A 29 3.81 -10.27 -10.79
CA ILE A 29 4.76 -11.25 -10.25
C ILE A 29 5.68 -10.60 -9.19
N ALA A 30 6.19 -9.40 -9.47
CA ALA A 30 7.03 -8.66 -8.53
C ALA A 30 6.28 -8.34 -7.23
N LEU A 31 4.99 -7.97 -7.32
CA LEU A 31 4.16 -7.76 -6.13
C LEU A 31 3.98 -9.04 -5.31
N GLU A 32 3.74 -10.19 -5.95
CA GLU A 32 3.61 -11.49 -5.26
C GLU A 32 4.91 -11.90 -4.56
N GLN A 33 6.06 -11.57 -5.16
CA GLN A 33 7.38 -11.87 -4.62
C GLN A 33 7.84 -10.84 -3.57
N GLY A 34 7.11 -9.72 -3.41
CA GLY A 34 7.54 -8.61 -2.58
C GLY A 34 8.75 -7.85 -3.14
N ASP A 35 9.06 -8.01 -4.43
CA ASP A 35 10.16 -7.34 -5.12
C ASP A 35 9.77 -5.90 -5.48
N ARG A 36 10.08 -5.01 -4.54
CA ARG A 36 9.75 -3.58 -4.62
C ARG A 36 10.50 -2.89 -5.76
N GLU A 37 11.73 -3.32 -6.03
CA GLU A 37 12.58 -2.68 -7.02
C GLU A 37 12.10 -3.03 -8.43
N GLU A 38 11.89 -4.32 -8.71
CA GLU A 38 11.36 -4.78 -10.00
C GLU A 38 9.97 -4.20 -10.27
N PHE A 39 9.10 -4.14 -9.25
CA PHE A 39 7.80 -3.50 -9.36
C PHE A 39 7.91 -2.02 -9.76
N ASN A 40 8.80 -1.26 -9.12
CA ASN A 40 9.01 0.16 -9.43
C ASN A 40 9.63 0.38 -10.82
N GLN A 41 10.50 -0.54 -11.26
CA GLN A 41 11.03 -0.54 -12.63
C GLN A 41 9.90 -0.75 -13.65
N CYS A 42 9.02 -1.74 -13.42
CA CYS A 42 7.85 -1.96 -14.27
C CYS A 42 6.90 -0.75 -14.29
N GLN A 43 6.63 -0.13 -13.12
CA GLN A 43 5.83 1.09 -13.02
C GLN A 43 6.36 2.24 -13.88
N SER A 44 7.68 2.42 -13.90
CA SER A 44 8.34 3.46 -14.70
C SER A 44 8.13 3.23 -16.20
N GLN A 45 8.22 1.97 -16.65
CA GLN A 45 7.98 1.60 -18.05
C GLN A 45 6.50 1.72 -18.43
N LEU A 46 5.60 1.22 -17.58
CA LEU A 46 4.16 1.33 -17.79
C LEU A 46 3.70 2.80 -17.85
N LYS A 47 4.29 3.68 -17.03
CA LYS A 47 4.01 5.13 -17.08
C LYS A 47 4.29 5.71 -18.47
N LEU A 48 5.38 5.32 -19.12
CA LEU A 48 5.73 5.77 -20.46
C LEU A 48 4.80 5.15 -21.50
N LEU A 49 4.57 3.84 -21.42
CA LEU A 49 3.73 3.10 -22.37
C LEU A 49 2.28 3.61 -22.39
N TYR A 50 1.69 3.92 -21.23
CA TYR A 50 0.31 4.44 -21.18
C TYR A 50 0.16 5.86 -21.74
N LYS A 51 1.23 6.66 -21.79
CA LYS A 51 1.19 7.95 -22.51
C LYS A 51 1.08 7.77 -24.02
N GLU A 52 1.60 6.66 -24.53
CA GLU A 52 1.63 6.34 -25.95
C GLU A 52 0.43 5.48 -26.38
N LEU A 53 -0.12 4.70 -25.43
CA LEU A 53 -1.24 3.78 -25.61
C LEU A 53 -2.33 4.08 -24.56
N PRO A 54 -3.06 5.20 -24.69
CA PRO A 54 -4.02 5.67 -23.67
C PRO A 54 -5.21 4.73 -23.46
N ASP A 55 -5.56 3.93 -24.47
CA ASP A 55 -6.69 2.99 -24.42
C ASP A 55 -6.32 1.63 -23.79
N SER A 56 -5.16 1.54 -23.13
CA SER A 56 -4.74 0.33 -22.44
C SER A 56 -5.70 -0.04 -21.30
N PRO A 57 -6.22 -1.28 -21.25
CA PRO A 57 -7.35 -1.62 -20.37
C PRO A 57 -7.03 -1.55 -18.86
N ASN A 58 -5.76 -1.72 -18.47
CA ASN A 58 -5.35 -1.71 -17.07
C ASN A 58 -4.63 -0.41 -16.66
N CYS A 59 -4.69 0.64 -17.48
CA CYS A 59 -4.01 1.91 -17.19
C CYS A 59 -4.41 2.49 -15.82
N HIS A 60 -5.70 2.43 -15.45
CA HIS A 60 -6.20 2.90 -14.16
C HIS A 60 -5.77 2.01 -12.99
N GLU A 61 -5.73 0.68 -13.17
CA GLU A 61 -5.21 -0.25 -12.16
C GLU A 61 -3.77 0.12 -11.79
N PHE A 62 -2.88 0.21 -12.77
CA PHE A 62 -1.48 0.47 -12.52
C PHE A 62 -1.20 1.91 -12.08
N THR A 63 -2.01 2.88 -12.54
CA THR A 63 -1.97 4.25 -12.02
C THR A 63 -2.40 4.29 -10.55
N SER A 64 -3.40 3.50 -10.16
CA SER A 64 -3.80 3.34 -8.77
C SER A 64 -2.69 2.73 -7.91
N TYR A 65 -2.05 1.66 -8.40
CA TYR A 65 -0.89 1.08 -7.72
C TYR A 65 0.27 2.06 -7.59
N ARG A 66 0.49 2.91 -8.59
CA ARG A 66 1.53 3.94 -8.54
C ARG A 66 1.28 4.95 -7.43
N LEU A 67 0.02 5.37 -7.25
CA LEU A 67 -0.35 6.26 -6.15
C LEU A 67 -0.09 5.60 -4.78
N LEU A 68 -0.46 4.34 -4.63
CA LEU A 68 -0.22 3.56 -3.42
C LEU A 68 1.29 3.37 -3.15
N TYR A 69 2.09 3.17 -4.20
CA TYR A 69 3.54 3.13 -4.07
C TYR A 69 4.11 4.48 -3.62
N TYR A 70 3.64 5.62 -4.14
CA TYR A 70 4.10 6.92 -3.66
C TYR A 70 3.74 7.19 -2.18
N ILE A 71 2.65 6.60 -1.68
CA ILE A 71 2.33 6.60 -0.24
C ILE A 71 3.35 5.76 0.54
N SER A 72 3.78 4.62 -0.01
CA SER A 72 4.72 3.74 0.67
C SER A 72 6.08 4.40 0.91
N VAL A 73 6.57 5.14 -0.08
CA VAL A 73 7.82 5.93 0.04
C VAL A 73 7.61 7.36 0.54
N ALA A 74 6.39 7.71 0.99
CA ALA A 74 6.03 9.04 1.48
C ALA A 74 6.39 10.21 0.51
N ASN A 75 6.38 9.95 -0.80
CA ASN A 75 6.73 10.93 -1.82
C ASN A 75 5.53 11.82 -2.16
N THR A 76 5.36 12.90 -1.39
CA THR A 76 4.22 13.83 -1.51
C THR A 76 4.23 14.65 -2.81
N ILE A 77 5.40 14.89 -3.39
CA ILE A 77 5.58 15.61 -4.65
C ILE A 77 4.95 14.80 -5.79
N ASP A 78 5.38 13.54 -5.95
CA ASP A 78 4.86 12.70 -7.03
C ASP A 78 3.39 12.32 -6.84
N GLN A 79 2.92 12.21 -5.58
CA GLN A 79 1.48 12.11 -5.32
C GLN A 79 0.73 13.30 -5.90
N THR A 80 1.20 14.53 -5.64
CA THR A 80 0.51 15.75 -6.08
C THR A 80 0.54 15.89 -7.60
N THR A 81 1.69 15.62 -8.22
CA THR A 81 1.84 15.61 -9.68
C THR A 81 0.90 14.60 -10.33
N LEU A 82 0.84 13.37 -9.82
CA LEU A 82 -0.07 12.35 -10.34
C LEU A 82 -1.53 12.81 -10.28
N LEU A 83 -1.95 13.42 -9.16
CA LEU A 83 -3.33 13.89 -8.99
C LEU A 83 -3.70 15.01 -9.95
N SER A 84 -2.75 15.88 -10.32
CA SER A 84 -2.99 16.93 -11.32
C SER A 84 -3.08 16.38 -12.74
N GLU A 85 -2.46 15.23 -13.02
CA GLU A 85 -2.53 14.54 -14.31
C GLU A 85 -3.84 13.74 -14.49
N LEU A 86 -4.60 13.46 -13.43
CA LEU A 86 -5.83 12.67 -13.49
C LEU A 86 -7.03 13.50 -13.97
N ASP A 87 -7.61 13.10 -15.10
CA ASP A 87 -8.87 13.62 -15.60
C ASP A 87 -10.10 13.14 -14.79
N GLU A 88 -11.27 13.72 -15.07
CA GLU A 88 -12.51 13.38 -14.37
C GLU A 88 -13.00 11.95 -14.63
N LYS A 89 -12.66 11.37 -15.79
CA LYS A 89 -13.08 10.02 -16.17
C LYS A 89 -12.28 8.98 -15.38
N ALA A 90 -10.97 9.17 -15.31
CA ALA A 90 -10.04 8.35 -14.53
C ALA A 90 -10.42 8.39 -13.04
N ARG A 91 -10.80 9.55 -12.51
CA ARG A 91 -11.24 9.69 -11.10
C ARG A 91 -12.49 8.88 -10.75
N LYS A 92 -13.29 8.47 -11.75
CA LYS A 92 -14.48 7.62 -11.55
C LYS A 92 -14.18 6.12 -11.66
N ASP A 93 -12.96 5.74 -12.06
CA ASP A 93 -12.55 4.34 -12.10
C ASP A 93 -12.49 3.74 -10.68
N PRO A 94 -13.02 2.53 -10.43
CA PRO A 94 -13.01 1.92 -9.11
C PRO A 94 -11.62 1.79 -8.47
N CYS A 95 -10.59 1.48 -9.26
CA CYS A 95 -9.23 1.33 -8.75
C CYS A 95 -8.67 2.69 -8.32
N LEU A 96 -8.91 3.75 -9.09
CA LEU A 96 -8.44 5.09 -8.75
C LEU A 96 -9.23 5.69 -7.59
N MET A 97 -10.55 5.52 -7.56
CA MET A 97 -11.36 5.92 -6.40
C MET A 97 -10.86 5.26 -5.11
N PHE A 98 -10.46 3.98 -5.17
CA PHE A 98 -9.87 3.28 -4.05
C PHE A 98 -8.58 3.97 -3.57
N SER A 99 -7.58 4.15 -4.44
CA SER A 99 -6.30 4.74 -4.03
C SER A 99 -6.41 6.20 -3.61
N LEU A 100 -7.35 6.96 -4.17
CA LEU A 100 -7.67 8.31 -3.72
C LEU A 100 -8.21 8.33 -2.28
N LYS A 101 -9.16 7.43 -1.95
CA LYS A 101 -9.68 7.27 -0.59
C LYS A 101 -8.59 6.77 0.37
N THR A 102 -7.72 5.88 -0.08
CA THR A 102 -6.57 5.38 0.69
C THR A 102 -5.58 6.50 0.99
N ARG A 103 -5.24 7.33 0.00
CA ARG A 103 -4.40 8.51 0.18
C ARG A 103 -5.00 9.47 1.19
N GLU A 104 -6.29 9.78 1.08
CA GLU A 104 -6.98 10.67 2.01
C GLU A 104 -6.93 10.12 3.44
N ALA A 105 -7.25 8.82 3.63
CA ALA A 105 -7.17 8.18 4.94
C ALA A 105 -5.75 8.24 5.53
N TRP A 106 -4.74 7.98 4.70
CA TRP A 106 -3.34 8.04 5.09
C TRP A 106 -2.91 9.47 5.47
N ALA A 107 -3.19 10.46 4.62
CA ALA A 107 -2.79 11.85 4.84
C ALA A 107 -3.43 12.46 6.10
N LEU A 108 -4.63 12.00 6.49
CA LEU A 108 -5.32 12.43 7.70
C LEU A 108 -4.96 11.60 8.95
N GLY A 109 -4.07 10.61 8.84
CA GLY A 109 -3.77 9.69 9.95
C GLY A 109 -4.98 8.84 10.39
N ASN A 110 -5.98 8.66 9.51
CA ASN A 110 -7.17 7.87 9.81
C ASN A 110 -6.88 6.38 9.61
N HIS A 111 -6.15 5.81 10.57
CA HIS A 111 -5.71 4.41 10.53
C HIS A 111 -6.89 3.41 10.48
N VAL A 112 -8.00 3.70 11.14
CA VAL A 112 -9.19 2.82 11.11
C VAL A 112 -9.76 2.72 9.69
N LYS A 113 -9.93 3.87 9.01
CA LYS A 113 -10.37 3.89 7.60
C LYS A 113 -9.34 3.22 6.71
N LEU A 114 -8.05 3.43 6.96
CA LEU A 114 -6.96 2.83 6.19
C LEU A 114 -6.98 1.29 6.27
N PHE A 115 -7.10 0.71 7.46
CA PHE A 115 -7.16 -0.75 7.63
C PHE A 115 -8.45 -1.35 7.09
N ARG A 116 -9.58 -0.62 7.15
CA ARG A 116 -10.80 -1.04 6.47
C ARG A 116 -10.63 -1.08 4.96
N LEU A 117 -10.04 -0.05 4.37
CA LEU A 117 -9.76 -0.01 2.93
C LEU A 117 -8.82 -1.16 2.51
N TYR A 118 -7.85 -1.52 3.34
CA TYR A 118 -6.99 -2.67 3.06
C TYR A 118 -7.79 -3.99 2.90
N GLN A 119 -8.83 -4.22 3.72
CA GLN A 119 -9.68 -5.41 3.60
C GLN A 119 -10.57 -5.39 2.35
N GLU A 120 -10.87 -4.20 1.84
CA GLU A 120 -11.71 -3.97 0.65
C GLU A 120 -10.86 -3.72 -0.62
N ALA A 121 -9.55 -4.03 -0.58
CA ALA A 121 -8.62 -3.71 -1.64
C ALA A 121 -8.95 -4.42 -2.96
N PRO A 122 -9.13 -3.70 -4.08
CA PRO A 122 -9.42 -4.32 -5.37
C PRO A 122 -8.15 -4.90 -6.01
N ARG A 123 -8.31 -5.98 -6.79
CA ARG A 123 -7.23 -6.62 -7.54
C ARG A 123 -6.04 -6.95 -6.62
N MET A 124 -4.84 -6.45 -6.93
CA MET A 124 -3.62 -6.65 -6.14
C MET A 124 -3.22 -5.42 -5.32
N ALA A 125 -4.15 -4.49 -5.08
CA ALA A 125 -3.85 -3.27 -4.33
C ALA A 125 -3.39 -3.57 -2.89
N SER A 126 -3.85 -4.67 -2.28
CA SER A 126 -3.40 -5.15 -0.97
C SER A 126 -1.88 -5.37 -0.93
N TYR A 127 -1.31 -6.03 -1.94
CA TYR A 127 0.14 -6.27 -2.05
C TYR A 127 0.95 -4.97 -2.07
N VAL A 128 0.43 -3.92 -2.74
CA VAL A 128 1.07 -2.59 -2.75
C VAL A 128 0.92 -1.92 -1.38
N MET A 129 -0.21 -2.12 -0.70
CA MET A 129 -0.43 -1.57 0.64
C MET A 129 0.45 -2.23 1.71
N ASP A 130 0.76 -3.52 1.58
CA ASP A 130 1.67 -4.23 2.48
C ASP A 130 3.05 -3.56 2.59
N LEU A 131 3.47 -2.83 1.56
CA LEU A 131 4.72 -2.05 1.56
C LEU A 131 4.78 -0.98 2.66
N PHE A 132 3.63 -0.53 3.18
CA PHE A 132 3.58 0.55 4.16
C PHE A 132 2.66 0.32 5.35
N LEU A 133 1.76 -0.67 5.31
CA LEU A 133 0.81 -0.88 6.38
C LEU A 133 1.45 -1.21 7.73
N GLU A 134 2.59 -1.88 7.75
CA GLU A 134 3.32 -2.13 9.01
C GLU A 134 3.76 -0.82 9.68
N ARG A 135 4.29 0.13 8.90
CA ARG A 135 4.64 1.48 9.38
C ARG A 135 3.41 2.18 9.97
N GLU A 136 2.29 2.14 9.26
CA GLU A 136 1.05 2.80 9.70
C GLU A 136 0.45 2.13 10.93
N ARG A 137 0.60 0.81 11.08
CA ARG A 137 0.17 0.04 12.25
C ARG A 137 1.00 0.38 13.49
N LYS A 138 2.31 0.52 13.35
CA LYS A 138 3.19 1.02 14.41
C LYS A 138 2.84 2.45 14.83
N ALA A 139 2.58 3.33 13.86
CA ALA A 139 2.15 4.70 14.13
C ALA A 139 0.82 4.74 14.91
N ALA A 140 -0.16 3.94 14.48
CA ALA A 140 -1.44 3.81 15.16
C ALA A 140 -1.31 3.26 16.59
N LEU A 141 -0.43 2.27 16.81
CA LEU A 141 -0.13 1.74 18.14
C LEU A 141 0.48 2.81 19.04
N ASN A 142 1.49 3.54 18.56
CA ASN A 142 2.12 4.64 19.30
C ASN A 142 1.08 5.70 19.70
N ALA A 143 0.16 6.05 18.80
CA ALA A 143 -0.92 6.98 19.11
C ALA A 143 -1.84 6.44 20.22
N CYS A 144 -2.27 5.17 20.12
CA CYS A 144 -3.12 4.55 21.15
C CYS A 144 -2.43 4.51 22.52
N LEU A 145 -1.17 4.08 22.60
CA LEU A 145 -0.42 4.00 23.86
C LEU A 145 -0.20 5.38 24.51
N LYS A 146 -0.21 6.46 23.72
CA LYS A 146 -0.09 7.82 24.24
C LYS A 146 -1.43 8.43 24.65
N SER A 147 -2.52 8.10 23.95
CA SER A 147 -3.84 8.69 24.17
C SER A 147 -4.67 8.00 25.27
N PHE A 148 -4.49 6.69 25.50
CA PHE A 148 -5.26 5.95 26.51
C PHE A 148 -4.55 5.91 27.87
N ARG A 149 -5.31 6.04 28.97
CA ARG A 149 -4.83 5.95 30.35
C ARG A 149 -5.90 5.35 31.29
N PRO A 150 -5.53 4.50 32.27
CA PRO A 150 -4.21 3.89 32.41
C PRO A 150 -3.98 2.75 31.41
N THR A 151 -5.04 2.15 30.88
CA THR A 151 -4.99 0.94 30.06
C THR A 151 -5.85 1.04 28.80
N ILE A 152 -5.60 0.14 27.84
CA ILE A 152 -6.46 -0.11 26.68
C ILE A 152 -6.77 -1.62 26.60
N SER A 153 -8.00 -2.01 26.26
CA SER A 153 -8.32 -3.42 26.06
C SER A 153 -7.76 -3.94 24.74
N VAL A 154 -7.32 -5.21 24.73
CA VAL A 154 -6.84 -5.92 23.54
C VAL A 154 -7.89 -5.88 22.44
N LYS A 155 -9.16 -6.15 22.77
CA LYS A 155 -10.29 -6.06 21.84
C LYS A 155 -10.41 -4.71 21.14
N LEU A 156 -10.32 -3.61 21.89
CA LEU A 156 -10.42 -2.26 21.31
C LEU A 156 -9.23 -1.97 20.42
N LEU A 157 -8.02 -2.29 20.87
CA LEU A 157 -6.80 -2.08 20.11
C LEU A 157 -6.79 -2.93 18.82
N ALA A 158 -7.24 -4.18 18.88
CA ALA A 158 -7.34 -5.09 17.76
C ALA A 158 -8.28 -4.52 16.69
N SER A 159 -9.46 -4.05 17.11
CA SER A 159 -10.40 -3.37 16.21
C SER A 159 -9.81 -2.10 15.58
N ARG A 160 -9.07 -1.28 16.34
CA ARG A 160 -8.45 -0.04 15.83
C ARG A 160 -7.31 -0.30 14.86
N LEU A 161 -6.55 -1.36 15.08
CA LEU A 161 -5.46 -1.76 14.20
C LEU A 161 -5.96 -2.65 13.05
N GLY A 162 -7.19 -3.16 13.07
CA GLY A 162 -7.66 -4.10 12.06
C GLY A 162 -6.90 -5.43 12.12
N LEU A 163 -6.67 -5.94 13.33
CA LEU A 163 -6.14 -7.28 13.60
C LEU A 163 -7.16 -8.10 14.39
N GLU A 164 -6.99 -9.41 14.33
CA GLU A 164 -7.60 -10.33 15.31
C GLU A 164 -6.86 -10.23 16.65
N GLU A 165 -7.55 -10.49 17.76
CA GLU A 165 -6.97 -10.37 19.10
C GLU A 165 -5.74 -11.27 19.31
N SER A 166 -5.75 -12.50 18.77
CA SER A 166 -4.62 -13.42 18.82
C SER A 166 -3.39 -12.86 18.10
N LYS A 167 -3.57 -12.44 16.84
CA LYS A 167 -2.50 -11.85 16.01
C LYS A 167 -1.97 -10.56 16.60
N LEU A 168 -2.84 -9.76 17.24
CA LEU A 168 -2.41 -8.56 17.95
C LEU A 168 -1.47 -8.91 19.09
N CYS A 169 -1.81 -9.90 19.92
CA CYS A 169 -0.94 -10.32 21.03
C CYS A 169 0.41 -10.84 20.54
N GLU A 170 0.43 -11.66 19.49
CA GLU A 170 1.67 -12.14 18.87
C GLU A 170 2.52 -10.97 18.35
N TRP A 171 1.92 -10.03 17.64
CA TRP A 171 2.61 -8.86 17.12
C TRP A 171 3.14 -7.94 18.24
N LEU A 172 2.35 -7.71 19.30
CA LEU A 172 2.77 -6.93 20.47
C LEU A 172 3.94 -7.57 21.23
N ALA A 173 3.97 -8.90 21.32
CA ALA A 173 5.05 -9.64 21.96
C ALA A 173 6.40 -9.40 21.26
N THR A 174 6.41 -9.14 19.95
CA THR A 174 7.65 -8.78 19.22
C THR A 174 8.28 -7.47 19.70
N PHE A 175 7.49 -6.61 20.38
CA PHE A 175 7.94 -5.36 20.99
C PHE A 175 8.08 -5.45 22.52
N GLY A 176 7.92 -6.64 23.12
CA GLY A 176 7.92 -6.82 24.57
C GLY A 176 6.68 -6.23 25.27
N ILE A 177 5.60 -5.97 24.54
CA ILE A 177 4.32 -5.52 25.11
C ILE A 177 3.48 -6.77 25.39
N THR A 178 3.01 -6.91 26.62
CA THR A 178 2.13 -8.01 27.03
C THR A 178 0.81 -7.47 27.54
N ALA A 179 -0.25 -8.26 27.38
CA ALA A 179 -1.56 -7.97 27.94
C ALA A 179 -1.74 -8.73 29.25
N ASP A 180 -2.25 -8.05 30.28
CA ASP A 180 -2.68 -8.63 31.54
C ASP A 180 -4.20 -8.49 31.65
N ASP A 181 -4.90 -9.59 31.93
CA ASP A 181 -6.38 -9.67 31.94
C ASP A 181 -7.05 -9.00 30.72
N GLY A 182 -6.48 -9.23 29.52
CA GLY A 182 -6.99 -8.66 28.27
C GLY A 182 -6.81 -7.15 28.12
N LYS A 183 -5.93 -6.53 28.93
CA LYS A 183 -5.62 -5.10 28.90
C LYS A 183 -4.12 -4.86 28.81
N ILE A 184 -3.74 -3.75 28.17
CA ILE A 184 -2.36 -3.30 28.04
C ILE A 184 -2.19 -2.07 28.91
N ASP A 185 -1.16 -2.04 29.76
CA ASP A 185 -0.81 -0.84 30.54
C ASP A 185 -0.14 0.19 29.63
N CYS A 186 -0.83 1.30 29.38
CA CYS A 186 -0.31 2.35 28.52
C CYS A 186 0.76 3.20 29.21
N ARG A 187 0.87 3.16 30.54
CA ARG A 187 1.85 3.96 31.30
C ARG A 187 3.27 3.42 31.14
N THR A 188 3.41 2.12 31.05
CA THR A 188 4.70 1.43 30.86
C THR A 188 5.22 1.60 29.44
N HIS A 189 4.32 1.73 28.46
CA HIS A 189 4.67 1.71 27.03
C HIS A 189 4.47 3.05 26.30
N SER A 190 4.05 4.14 26.97
CA SER A 190 3.78 5.41 26.29
C SER A 190 5.00 6.11 25.68
N ASN A 191 6.19 5.76 26.17
CA ASN A 191 7.46 6.30 25.68
C ASN A 191 8.11 5.39 24.64
N LEU A 192 7.49 4.25 24.32
CA LEU A 192 7.95 3.38 23.25
C LEU A 192 7.79 4.13 21.92
N VAL A 193 8.86 4.21 21.15
CA VAL A 193 8.83 4.75 19.79
C VAL A 193 9.08 3.60 18.83
N LEU A 194 8.00 3.04 18.31
CA LEU A 194 8.07 2.05 17.24
C LEU A 194 8.37 2.77 15.93
N VAL A 195 9.52 2.45 15.33
CA VAL A 195 9.96 2.90 14.00
C VAL A 195 9.61 1.85 12.95
#